data_AF-A0A925BRB0-F1
#
_entry.id   AF-A0A925BRB0-F1
#
_cell.length_a   1.000
_cell.length_b   1.000
_cell.length_c   1.000
_cell.angle_alpha   90.00
_cell.angle_beta   90.00
_cell.angle_gamma   90.00
#
_symmetry.space_group_name_H-M   'P 1'
#
loop_
_entity.id
_entity.type
_entity.pdbx_description
1 polymer ?
#
loop_
_entity_poly.entity_id
_entity_poly.type
_entity_poly.pdbx_seq_one_letter_code
_entity_poly.pdbx_strand_id
1 'polypeptide(L)'
;QGLPHFDEPERASVRLGYRHNDKPDASAFRLIIALFMAISGAIHAEEPAPAIKVVGRLPESIREASGLCKSRQHDGVFWTHSDSGNAPLLFAITRTGELLATYRVKGAVNLDWESIETDDNGRLSVCDVGNNLPGGPLKTRWVDIVREPDPRAKTSVEADQPREIEIERQRHFTFPDQAHDVEGVVRTKDSLLLFGKVRESPTPIFALTLKANEAVPASKPVPLRTLGTVSATRITGAALTPARDRLALCTYDRAWLFELRADEDFQQLDRRLVHTIRFAPTQIEGCEWDGKRLLLVSEDRSLYEIVWPK
;
A
#
# COMPACT_ATOMS: atom_id res chain seq x y z
N GLN A 1 -58.20 -37.90 -16.71
CA GLN A 1 -58.16 -37.16 -15.45
C GLN A 1 -57.82 -35.72 -15.79
N GLY A 2 -58.81 -34.83 -15.76
CA GLY A 2 -58.63 -33.42 -16.06
C GLY A 2 -58.23 -32.66 -14.80
N LEU A 3 -57.39 -31.65 -14.97
CA LEU A 3 -57.24 -30.47 -14.11
C LEU A 3 -56.87 -29.28 -15.01
N PRO A 4 -57.28 -28.05 -14.64
CA PRO A 4 -57.67 -27.02 -15.61
C PRO A 4 -56.60 -25.96 -15.89
N HIS A 5 -56.82 -25.26 -17.01
CA HIS A 5 -56.18 -23.99 -17.39
C HIS A 5 -56.31 -22.96 -16.24
N PHE A 6 -55.20 -22.27 -15.95
CA PHE A 6 -55.20 -21.07 -15.12
C PHE A 6 -55.28 -19.85 -16.03
N ASP A 7 -56.38 -19.10 -15.91
CA ASP A 7 -56.58 -17.77 -16.49
C ASP A 7 -55.81 -16.70 -15.69
N GLU A 8 -55.29 -15.70 -16.40
CA GLU A 8 -54.69 -14.48 -15.83
C GLU A 8 -55.74 -13.65 -15.07
N PRO A 9 -55.41 -13.06 -13.90
CA PRO A 9 -56.34 -12.19 -13.20
C PRO A 9 -56.42 -10.80 -13.85
N GLU A 10 -57.67 -10.37 -14.08
CA GLU A 10 -58.10 -9.08 -14.61
C GLU A 10 -57.46 -7.85 -13.95
N ARG A 11 -57.07 -6.88 -14.78
CA ARG A 11 -56.69 -5.53 -14.35
C ARG A 11 -57.93 -4.79 -13.83
N ALA A 12 -58.01 -4.60 -12.51
CA ALA A 12 -58.91 -3.61 -11.92
C ALA A 12 -58.50 -2.19 -12.37
N SER A 13 -59.36 -1.53 -13.15
CA SER A 13 -59.18 -0.14 -13.56
C SER A 13 -59.90 0.79 -12.57
N VAL A 14 -59.14 1.58 -11.81
CA VAL A 14 -59.69 2.66 -10.98
C VAL A 14 -59.90 3.89 -11.86
N ARG A 15 -61.16 4.17 -12.23
CA ARG A 15 -61.53 5.46 -12.83
C ARG A 15 -61.63 6.52 -11.73
N LEU A 16 -60.62 7.38 -11.61
CA LEU A 16 -60.78 8.65 -10.90
C LEU A 16 -61.59 9.61 -11.77
N GLY A 17 -62.86 9.82 -11.38
CA GLY A 17 -63.70 10.88 -11.92
C GLY A 17 -63.23 12.24 -11.39
N TYR A 18 -62.52 13.00 -12.20
CA TYR A 18 -62.30 14.42 -11.94
C TYR A 18 -63.58 15.18 -12.29
N ARG A 19 -64.31 15.68 -11.28
CA ARG A 19 -65.31 16.74 -11.47
C ARG A 19 -64.60 18.09 -11.43
N HIS A 20 -64.90 18.86 -12.46
CA HIS A 20 -64.33 20.16 -12.79
C HIS A 20 -65.09 21.25 -12.03
N ASN A 21 -64.52 21.74 -10.94
CA ASN A 21 -64.68 23.11 -10.44
C ASN A 21 -63.98 23.23 -9.10
N ASP A 22 -62.71 23.59 -9.13
CA ASP A 22 -62.08 24.48 -8.15
C ASP A 22 -60.78 24.96 -8.80
N LYS A 23 -60.66 26.29 -8.98
CA LYS A 23 -59.42 26.89 -9.48
C LYS A 23 -58.37 26.73 -8.38
N PRO A 24 -57.21 26.09 -8.64
CA PRO A 24 -56.17 26.02 -7.64
C PRO A 24 -55.58 27.41 -7.42
N ASP A 25 -55.49 27.79 -6.14
CA ASP A 25 -54.93 29.06 -5.67
C ASP A 25 -53.48 29.23 -6.15
N ALA A 26 -53.22 30.29 -6.91
CA ALA A 26 -51.93 30.59 -7.53
C ALA A 26 -50.81 30.89 -6.51
N SER A 27 -51.14 30.94 -5.22
CA SER A 27 -50.19 31.11 -4.12
C SER A 27 -49.56 29.78 -3.64
N ALA A 28 -50.21 28.63 -3.85
CA ALA A 28 -49.65 27.31 -3.50
C ALA A 28 -48.54 26.85 -4.47
N PHE A 29 -48.58 27.29 -5.72
CA PHE A 29 -47.60 26.91 -6.75
C PHE A 29 -46.29 27.70 -6.68
N ARG A 30 -46.28 28.87 -6.02
CA ARG A 30 -45.05 29.67 -5.82
C ARG A 30 -44.20 29.17 -4.65
N LEU A 31 -44.80 28.46 -3.68
CA LEU A 31 -44.08 27.93 -2.53
C LEU A 31 -43.28 26.65 -2.87
N ILE A 32 -43.73 25.85 -3.84
CA ILE A 32 -43.05 24.61 -4.24
C ILE A 32 -41.82 24.89 -5.13
N ILE A 33 -41.86 25.95 -5.96
CA ILE A 33 -40.71 26.35 -6.77
C ILE A 33 -39.62 27.04 -5.92
N ALA A 34 -40.00 27.75 -4.85
CA ALA A 34 -39.05 28.30 -3.89
C ALA A 34 -38.38 27.21 -3.03
N LEU A 35 -39.08 26.10 -2.74
CA LEU A 35 -38.52 24.98 -1.98
C LEU A 35 -37.62 24.06 -2.84
N PHE A 36 -37.87 23.96 -4.15
CA PHE A 36 -36.97 23.23 -5.07
C PHE A 36 -35.71 24.01 -5.47
N MET A 37 -35.73 25.35 -5.43
CA MET A 37 -34.51 26.15 -5.62
C MET A 37 -33.65 26.29 -4.35
N ALA A 38 -34.15 25.90 -3.17
CA ALA A 38 -33.40 25.93 -1.92
C ALA A 38 -32.63 24.62 -1.60
N ILE A 39 -32.87 23.53 -2.35
CA ILE A 39 -32.19 22.23 -2.11
C ILE A 39 -31.09 21.96 -3.17
N SER A 40 -30.95 22.80 -4.20
CA SER A 40 -29.92 22.65 -5.23
C SER A 40 -28.62 23.43 -4.93
N GLY A 41 -28.40 23.83 -3.68
CA GLY A 41 -27.31 24.72 -3.28
C GLY A 41 -26.29 24.15 -2.29
N ALA A 42 -26.45 22.91 -1.84
CA ALA A 42 -25.37 22.20 -1.15
C ALA A 42 -24.56 21.43 -2.19
N ILE A 43 -23.89 22.16 -3.09
CA ILE A 43 -22.61 21.67 -3.59
C ILE A 43 -21.77 21.58 -2.31
N HIS A 44 -21.66 20.39 -1.72
CA HIS A 44 -20.52 20.15 -0.85
C HIS A 44 -19.33 20.51 -1.72
N ALA A 45 -18.72 21.67 -1.46
CA ALA A 45 -17.41 21.96 -2.00
C ALA A 45 -16.59 20.73 -1.60
N GLU A 46 -16.21 19.92 -2.58
CA GLU A 46 -15.24 18.85 -2.37
C GLU A 46 -14.09 19.54 -1.65
N GLU A 47 -13.85 19.16 -0.38
CA GLU A 47 -12.65 19.63 0.29
C GLU A 47 -11.50 19.32 -0.67
N PRO A 48 -10.65 20.32 -0.99
CA PRO A 48 -9.59 20.12 -1.96
C PRO A 48 -8.84 18.85 -1.53
N ALA A 49 -8.72 17.91 -2.47
CA ALA A 49 -8.06 16.63 -2.21
C ALA A 49 -6.79 16.88 -1.38
N PRO A 50 -6.55 16.12 -0.29
CA PRO A 50 -5.41 16.39 0.58
C PRO A 50 -4.15 16.46 -0.27
N ALA A 51 -3.49 17.63 -0.23
CA ALA A 51 -2.36 17.86 -1.09
C ALA A 51 -1.20 16.98 -0.62
N ILE A 52 -0.62 16.22 -1.54
CA ILE A 52 0.75 15.77 -1.34
C ILE A 52 1.68 16.96 -1.57
N LYS A 53 2.64 17.15 -0.67
CA LYS A 53 3.67 18.19 -0.80
C LYS A 53 4.98 17.54 -1.18
N VAL A 54 5.63 18.04 -2.23
CA VAL A 54 7.01 17.65 -2.54
C VAL A 54 7.91 18.12 -1.39
N VAL A 55 8.65 17.18 -0.80
CA VAL A 55 9.63 17.43 0.27
C VAL A 55 11.06 17.17 -0.16
N GLY A 56 11.26 16.50 -1.30
CA GLY A 56 12.58 16.13 -1.76
C GLY A 56 12.57 15.43 -3.11
N ARG A 57 13.75 15.04 -3.57
CA ARG A 57 13.93 14.27 -4.80
C ARG A 57 15.15 13.36 -4.69
N LEU A 58 15.02 12.12 -5.14
CA LEU A 58 16.12 11.18 -5.21
C LEU A 58 17.14 11.57 -6.30
N PRO A 59 18.43 11.31 -6.10
CA PRO A 59 19.45 11.54 -7.13
C PRO A 59 19.23 10.66 -8.37
N GLU A 60 19.85 11.03 -9.48
CA GLU A 60 19.73 10.28 -10.75
C GLU A 60 20.32 8.86 -10.69
N SER A 61 21.19 8.60 -9.72
CA SER A 61 21.71 7.26 -9.44
C SER A 61 20.63 6.28 -8.96
N ILE A 62 19.51 6.78 -8.43
CA ILE A 62 18.34 6.01 -8.05
C ILE A 62 17.23 6.36 -9.04
N ARG A 63 17.22 5.66 -10.18
CA ARG A 63 16.29 5.98 -11.29
C ARG A 63 14.84 5.75 -10.92
N GLU A 64 14.60 4.67 -10.19
CA GLU A 64 13.29 4.19 -9.76
C GLU A 64 13.48 3.51 -8.41
N ALA A 65 12.54 3.74 -7.50
CA ALA A 65 12.59 3.26 -6.13
C ALA A 65 11.29 2.51 -5.79
N SER A 66 11.38 1.21 -5.52
CA SER A 66 10.19 0.35 -5.27
C SER A 66 9.89 0.14 -3.79
N GLY A 67 10.63 0.76 -2.87
CA GLY A 67 10.42 0.55 -1.44
C GLY A 67 11.05 1.64 -0.59
N LEU A 68 10.46 1.90 0.58
CA LEU A 68 10.94 2.94 1.49
C LEU A 68 10.72 2.50 2.93
N CYS A 69 11.78 2.52 3.77
CA CYS A 69 11.62 2.31 5.20
C CYS A 69 12.48 3.26 6.02
N LYS A 70 11.99 3.68 7.18
CA LYS A 70 12.70 4.59 8.07
C LYS A 70 13.62 3.78 8.96
N SER A 71 14.88 4.20 9.06
CA SER A 71 15.81 3.58 9.99
C SER A 71 15.31 3.68 11.44
N ARG A 72 15.47 2.59 12.20
CA ARG A 72 15.26 2.57 13.66
C ARG A 72 16.55 2.81 14.45
N GLN A 73 17.71 2.77 13.78
CA GLN A 73 19.03 2.93 14.39
C GLN A 73 19.67 4.29 14.11
N HIS A 74 19.29 4.93 13.02
CA HIS A 74 19.92 6.14 12.51
C HIS A 74 18.89 7.23 12.23
N ASP A 75 18.82 8.21 13.13
CA ASP A 75 17.87 9.31 13.02
C ASP A 75 17.98 10.03 11.66
N GLY A 76 16.82 10.32 11.08
CA GLY A 76 16.68 11.02 9.80
C GLY A 76 17.11 10.22 8.56
N VAL A 77 17.41 8.92 8.71
CA VAL A 77 17.78 8.03 7.60
C VAL A 77 16.57 7.23 7.15
N PHE A 78 16.42 7.11 5.84
CA PHE A 78 15.52 6.18 5.18
C PHE A 78 16.33 5.28 4.25
N TRP A 79 15.84 4.06 4.04
CA TRP A 79 16.41 3.11 3.11
C TRP A 79 15.45 2.88 1.96
N THR A 80 16.01 2.79 0.75
CA THR A 80 15.30 2.42 -0.48
C THR A 80 16.18 1.46 -1.29
N HIS A 81 15.58 0.79 -2.26
CA HIS A 81 16.28 0.04 -3.31
C HIS A 81 15.68 0.38 -4.66
N SER A 82 16.37 -0.02 -5.73
CA SER A 82 15.82 0.08 -7.09
C SER A 82 14.92 -1.09 -7.44
N ASP A 83 14.13 -0.89 -8.48
CA ASP A 83 13.19 -1.87 -9.02
C ASP A 83 13.88 -3.13 -9.59
N SER A 84 13.06 -4.11 -9.96
CA SER A 84 13.38 -5.40 -10.57
C SER A 84 14.57 -5.37 -11.55
N GLY A 85 15.43 -6.39 -11.46
CA GLY A 85 16.55 -6.62 -12.38
C GLY A 85 17.73 -5.64 -12.25
N ASN A 86 17.64 -4.61 -11.40
CA ASN A 86 18.75 -3.71 -11.12
C ASN A 86 19.84 -4.37 -10.25
N ALA A 87 20.96 -3.68 -10.07
CA ALA A 87 21.97 -4.13 -9.11
C ALA A 87 21.35 -4.22 -7.69
N PRO A 88 21.72 -5.24 -6.88
CA PRO A 88 21.21 -5.43 -5.51
C PRO A 88 21.83 -4.39 -4.55
N LEU A 89 21.41 -3.14 -4.70
CA LEU A 89 21.90 -1.98 -3.96
C LEU A 89 20.80 -1.46 -3.02
N LEU A 90 21.21 -1.16 -1.80
CA LEU A 90 20.45 -0.39 -0.83
C LEU A 90 21.02 1.03 -0.77
N PHE A 91 20.15 2.02 -0.78
CA PHE A 91 20.50 3.42 -0.70
C PHE A 91 20.00 3.99 0.62
N ALA A 92 20.92 4.49 1.44
CA ALA A 92 20.57 5.32 2.58
C ALA A 92 20.36 6.75 2.09
N ILE A 93 19.20 7.32 2.37
CA ILE A 93 18.85 8.67 2.00
C ILE A 93 18.37 9.47 3.21
N THR A 94 18.49 10.79 3.15
CA THR A 94 17.77 11.67 4.06
C THR A 94 16.29 11.73 3.69
N ARG A 95 15.49 12.31 4.57
CA ARG A 95 14.07 12.61 4.32
C ARG A 95 13.80 13.39 3.03
N THR A 96 14.75 14.20 2.59
CA THR A 96 14.63 15.02 1.37
C THR A 96 15.28 14.36 0.15
N GLY A 97 15.75 13.12 0.28
CA GLY A 97 16.30 12.33 -0.82
C GLY A 97 17.81 12.50 -1.04
N GLU A 98 18.52 13.21 -0.17
CA GLU A 98 19.99 13.31 -0.26
C GLU A 98 20.60 11.93 0.02
N LEU A 99 21.45 11.44 -0.89
CA LEU A 99 22.15 10.17 -0.74
C LEU A 99 23.24 10.27 0.34
N LEU A 100 23.14 9.40 1.34
CA LEU A 100 24.11 9.29 2.43
C LEU A 100 25.15 8.20 2.15
N ALA A 101 24.69 7.05 1.66
CA ALA A 101 25.54 5.91 1.32
C ALA A 101 24.84 4.92 0.40
N THR A 102 25.63 4.17 -0.35
CA THR A 102 25.18 3.04 -1.17
C THR A 102 25.82 1.75 -0.66
N TYR A 103 25.02 0.71 -0.50
CA TYR A 103 25.45 -0.61 -0.04
C TYR A 103 25.01 -1.70 -1.00
N ARG A 104 25.95 -2.50 -1.50
CA ARG A 104 25.69 -3.73 -2.23
C ARG A 104 25.43 -4.86 -1.26
N VAL A 105 24.29 -5.53 -1.41
CA VAL A 105 24.00 -6.79 -0.70
C VAL A 105 24.73 -7.92 -1.41
N LYS A 106 25.80 -8.41 -0.80
CA LYS A 106 26.66 -9.41 -1.40
C LYS A 106 25.95 -10.76 -1.49
N GLY A 107 26.07 -11.40 -2.65
CA GLY A 107 25.41 -12.68 -2.93
C GLY A 107 23.91 -12.58 -3.18
N ALA A 108 23.30 -11.40 -3.03
CA ALA A 108 21.91 -11.20 -3.39
C ALA A 108 21.76 -11.03 -4.90
N VAL A 109 20.54 -11.32 -5.37
CA VAL A 109 20.07 -10.99 -6.71
C VAL A 109 18.75 -10.25 -6.51
N ASN A 110 18.61 -9.10 -7.15
CA ASN A 110 17.32 -8.41 -7.25
C ASN A 110 16.61 -8.99 -8.48
N LEU A 111 15.80 -10.03 -8.29
CA LEU A 111 14.92 -10.49 -9.35
C LEU A 111 13.69 -9.59 -9.40
N ASP A 112 13.09 -9.35 -8.24
CA ASP A 112 11.85 -8.59 -8.11
C ASP A 112 11.70 -8.01 -6.68
N TRP A 113 12.68 -7.20 -6.28
CA TRP A 113 12.63 -6.48 -5.02
C TRP A 113 11.57 -5.38 -5.05
N GLU A 114 10.56 -5.52 -4.19
CA GLU A 114 9.40 -4.61 -4.17
C GLU A 114 9.17 -3.98 -2.80
N SER A 115 9.93 -4.35 -1.77
CA SER A 115 9.77 -3.74 -0.46
C SER A 115 11.00 -3.93 0.41
N ILE A 116 11.22 -2.97 1.31
CA ILE A 116 12.24 -3.04 2.35
C ILE A 116 11.62 -2.68 3.70
N GLU A 117 11.98 -3.43 4.73
CA GLU A 117 11.43 -3.27 6.08
C GLU A 117 12.53 -3.29 7.14
N THR A 118 12.31 -2.64 8.28
CA THR A 118 13.26 -2.67 9.40
C THR A 118 12.66 -3.30 10.67
N ASP A 119 13.50 -3.98 11.45
CA ASP A 119 13.13 -4.51 12.76
C ASP A 119 13.70 -3.67 13.93
N ASP A 120 13.20 -3.90 15.15
CA ASP A 120 13.67 -3.20 16.36
C ASP A 120 15.13 -3.54 16.75
N ASN A 121 15.78 -4.48 16.04
CA ASN A 121 17.13 -4.97 16.33
C ASN A 121 18.17 -4.53 15.29
N GLY A 122 17.85 -3.53 14.46
CA GLY A 122 18.79 -2.98 13.47
C GLY A 122 19.05 -3.94 12.32
N ARG A 123 18.00 -4.57 11.79
CA ARG A 123 18.07 -5.37 10.57
C ARG A 123 17.13 -4.86 9.52
N LEU A 124 17.58 -4.92 8.27
CA LEU A 124 16.76 -4.65 7.10
C LEU A 124 16.34 -5.99 6.48
N SER A 125 15.07 -6.09 6.11
CA SER A 125 14.48 -7.19 5.36
C SER A 125 14.20 -6.68 3.95
N VAL A 126 14.95 -7.16 2.97
CA VAL A 126 14.81 -6.83 1.54
C VAL A 126 13.99 -7.92 0.88
N CYS A 127 12.85 -7.55 0.31
CA CYS A 127 11.80 -8.49 -0.04
C CYS A 127 11.73 -8.70 -1.55
N ASP A 128 12.22 -9.85 -2.02
CA ASP A 128 12.00 -10.31 -3.40
C ASP A 128 10.64 -11.01 -3.45
N VAL A 129 9.60 -10.24 -3.73
CA VAL A 129 8.18 -10.64 -3.53
C VAL A 129 7.30 -10.37 -4.74
N GLY A 130 7.77 -9.58 -5.71
CA GLY A 130 7.05 -9.25 -6.94
C GLY A 130 6.88 -10.44 -7.89
N ASN A 131 6.14 -10.23 -8.98
CA ASN A 131 5.89 -11.28 -9.97
C ASN A 131 6.08 -10.90 -11.46
N ASN A 132 6.92 -9.91 -11.76
CA ASN A 132 7.14 -9.29 -13.08
C ASN A 132 8.23 -9.96 -13.94
N LEU A 133 8.43 -11.28 -13.82
CA LEU A 133 9.55 -11.96 -14.48
C LEU A 133 9.24 -12.43 -15.92
N PRO A 134 10.18 -12.26 -16.88
CA PRO A 134 9.97 -12.62 -18.29
C PRO A 134 9.85 -14.14 -18.55
N GLY A 135 10.06 -15.00 -17.54
CA GLY A 135 9.91 -16.46 -17.60
C GLY A 135 8.64 -16.99 -16.89
N GLY A 136 7.77 -16.09 -16.42
CA GLY A 136 6.62 -16.43 -15.60
C GLY A 136 6.95 -16.50 -14.09
N PRO A 137 5.92 -16.72 -13.27
CA PRO A 137 6.06 -16.69 -11.82
C PRO A 137 7.00 -17.75 -11.27
N LEU A 138 7.94 -17.38 -10.38
CA LEU A 138 8.66 -18.40 -9.60
C LEU A 138 7.72 -19.01 -8.56
N LYS A 139 7.95 -20.30 -8.27
CA LYS A 139 7.23 -21.01 -7.20
C LYS A 139 7.66 -20.53 -5.81
N THR A 140 8.93 -20.18 -5.67
CA THR A 140 9.56 -19.78 -4.40
C THR A 140 10.03 -18.34 -4.51
N ARG A 141 9.78 -17.56 -3.47
CA ARG A 141 10.30 -16.20 -3.26
C ARG A 141 11.10 -16.14 -1.97
N TRP A 142 11.78 -15.03 -1.70
CA TRP A 142 12.58 -14.92 -0.50
C TRP A 142 12.69 -13.50 0.05
N VAL A 143 13.16 -13.44 1.30
CA VAL A 143 13.54 -12.20 1.95
C VAL A 143 15.00 -12.33 2.39
N ASP A 144 15.82 -11.39 1.96
CA ASP A 144 17.21 -11.23 2.39
C ASP A 144 17.25 -10.35 3.62
N ILE A 145 17.77 -10.88 4.73
CA ILE A 145 17.88 -10.16 6.00
C ILE A 145 19.33 -9.80 6.22
N VAL A 146 19.62 -8.50 6.27
CA VAL A 146 20.96 -7.93 6.49
C VAL A 146 20.98 -7.16 7.82
N ARG A 147 22.18 -7.02 8.40
CA ARG A 147 22.38 -6.05 9.48
C ARG A 147 22.37 -4.65 8.88
N GLU A 148 21.61 -3.75 9.47
CA GLU A 148 21.60 -2.34 9.06
C GLU A 148 23.01 -1.76 9.21
N PRO A 149 23.66 -1.32 8.12
CA PRO A 149 24.99 -0.73 8.21
C PRO A 149 24.90 0.74 8.62
N ASP A 150 25.97 1.28 9.21
CA ASP A 150 26.03 2.71 9.54
C ASP A 150 26.19 3.56 8.26
N PRO A 151 25.16 4.30 7.83
CA PRO A 151 25.19 5.08 6.59
C PRO A 151 26.11 6.29 6.69
N ARG A 152 26.56 6.67 7.89
CA ARG A 152 27.46 7.81 8.13
C ARG A 152 28.86 7.37 8.51
N ALA A 153 29.17 6.07 8.40
CA ALA A 153 30.51 5.57 8.63
C ALA A 153 31.52 6.28 7.72
N LYS A 154 32.60 6.79 8.31
CA LYS A 154 33.74 7.35 7.57
C LYS A 154 34.50 6.21 6.91
N THR A 155 34.65 6.27 5.60
CA THR A 155 35.41 5.27 4.83
C THR A 155 36.42 5.97 3.93
N SER A 156 37.44 5.23 3.50
CA SER A 156 38.36 5.67 2.45
C SER A 156 37.79 5.46 1.04
N VAL A 157 36.58 4.90 0.94
CA VAL A 157 35.86 4.65 -0.30
C VAL A 157 35.11 5.93 -0.67
N GLU A 158 35.21 6.36 -1.93
CA GLU A 158 34.47 7.53 -2.42
C GLU A 158 32.97 7.40 -2.17
N ALA A 159 32.27 8.52 -1.96
CA ALA A 159 30.85 8.53 -1.60
C ALA A 159 29.96 7.80 -2.62
N ASP A 160 30.37 7.78 -3.90
CA ASP A 160 29.61 7.20 -5.00
C ASP A 160 29.91 5.70 -5.22
N GLN A 161 30.87 5.11 -4.50
CA GLN A 161 31.21 3.69 -4.64
C GLN A 161 30.42 2.83 -3.64
N PRO A 162 29.73 1.77 -4.11
CA PRO A 162 28.99 0.88 -3.21
C PRO A 162 29.91 0.19 -2.20
N ARG A 163 29.53 0.26 -0.92
CA ARG A 163 30.12 -0.54 0.17
C ARG A 163 29.47 -1.91 0.17
N GLU A 164 30.11 -2.94 0.74
CA GLU A 164 29.50 -4.27 0.83
C GLU A 164 28.81 -4.50 2.18
N ILE A 165 27.67 -5.20 2.14
CA ILE A 165 27.01 -5.81 3.30
C ILE A 165 26.68 -7.26 3.00
N GLU A 166 26.82 -8.11 4.02
CA GLU A 166 26.57 -9.55 3.95
C GLU A 166 25.12 -9.86 4.36
N ILE A 167 24.53 -10.87 3.71
CA ILE A 167 23.24 -11.42 4.13
C ILE A 167 23.43 -12.21 5.43
N GLU A 168 22.78 -11.79 6.52
CA GLU A 168 22.79 -12.58 7.76
C GLU A 168 21.97 -13.86 7.59
N ARG A 169 20.77 -13.73 6.98
CA ARG A 169 19.81 -14.83 6.86
C ARG A 169 18.92 -14.64 5.63
N GLN A 170 18.55 -15.75 5.01
CA GLN A 170 17.48 -15.78 4.00
C GLN A 170 16.22 -16.46 4.55
N ARG A 171 15.07 -16.06 4.03
CA ARG A 171 13.77 -16.66 4.32
C ARG A 171 13.04 -16.99 3.03
N HIS A 172 13.14 -18.22 2.58
CA HIS A 172 12.43 -18.69 1.39
C HIS A 172 11.01 -19.11 1.73
N PHE A 173 10.05 -18.76 0.87
CA PHE A 173 8.65 -19.05 1.07
C PHE A 173 7.93 -19.35 -0.25
N THR A 174 6.75 -19.95 -0.15
CA THR A 174 5.84 -20.21 -1.28
C THR A 174 4.46 -19.64 -0.96
N PHE A 175 3.74 -19.21 -1.98
CA PHE A 175 2.32 -18.91 -1.84
C PHE A 175 1.51 -20.21 -1.67
N PRO A 176 0.38 -20.17 -0.94
CA PRO A 176 -0.38 -21.37 -0.59
C PRO A 176 -1.17 -21.97 -1.77
N ASP A 177 -1.47 -21.17 -2.79
CA ASP A 177 -2.34 -21.53 -3.91
C ASP A 177 -1.65 -21.35 -5.27
N GLN A 178 -1.31 -20.11 -5.63
CA GLN A 178 -0.66 -19.72 -6.87
C GLN A 178 0.33 -18.59 -6.60
N ALA A 179 1.19 -18.25 -7.57
CA ALA A 179 2.01 -17.06 -7.41
C ALA A 179 1.14 -15.80 -7.41
N HIS A 180 1.46 -14.88 -6.50
CA HIS A 180 0.86 -13.56 -6.43
C HIS A 180 1.94 -12.51 -6.67
N ASP A 181 1.53 -11.40 -7.29
CA ASP A 181 2.31 -10.17 -7.32
C ASP A 181 2.09 -9.44 -6.00
N VAL A 182 3.17 -9.06 -5.32
CA VAL A 182 3.13 -8.41 -4.00
C VAL A 182 4.06 -7.22 -4.03
N GLU A 183 3.57 -6.05 -3.61
CA GLU A 183 4.39 -4.84 -3.48
C GLU A 183 4.24 -4.16 -2.11
N GLY A 184 3.13 -4.42 -1.40
CA GLY A 184 2.99 -3.95 -0.01
C GLY A 184 3.55 -4.97 0.98
N VAL A 185 4.56 -4.60 1.76
CA VAL A 185 5.01 -5.41 2.91
C VAL A 185 5.08 -4.54 4.16
N VAL A 186 4.75 -5.09 5.33
CA VAL A 186 5.07 -4.44 6.62
C VAL A 186 5.63 -5.44 7.64
N ARG A 187 6.53 -4.96 8.49
CA ARG A 187 7.12 -5.77 9.56
C ARG A 187 6.36 -5.66 10.89
N THR A 188 5.88 -6.81 11.35
CA THR A 188 5.42 -7.01 12.74
C THR A 188 6.56 -7.58 13.61
N LYS A 189 6.29 -7.89 14.88
CA LYS A 189 7.28 -8.48 15.78
C LYS A 189 7.87 -9.79 15.20
N ASP A 190 6.97 -10.71 14.84
CA ASP A 190 7.31 -12.11 14.53
C ASP A 190 6.95 -12.50 13.10
N SER A 191 6.51 -11.56 12.26
CA SER A 191 6.09 -11.85 10.88
C SER A 191 6.24 -10.64 9.95
N LEU A 192 6.32 -10.91 8.65
CA LEU A 192 5.96 -9.93 7.61
C LEU A 192 4.52 -10.15 7.20
N LEU A 193 3.78 -9.06 7.00
CA LEU A 193 2.50 -9.08 6.33
C LEU A 193 2.71 -8.64 4.89
N LEU A 194 2.12 -9.35 3.95
CA LEU A 194 2.29 -9.14 2.52
C LEU A 194 0.92 -8.83 1.90
N PHE A 195 0.85 -7.79 1.09
CA PHE A 195 -0.35 -7.29 0.43
C PHE A 195 -0.14 -7.39 -1.09
N GLY A 196 -1.01 -8.15 -1.75
CA GLY A 196 -0.90 -8.35 -3.19
C GLY A 196 -1.12 -7.07 -4.01
N LYS A 197 -0.61 -7.06 -5.23
CA LYS A 197 -0.97 -6.09 -6.27
C LYS A 197 -1.92 -6.73 -7.26
N VAL A 198 -3.20 -6.37 -7.15
CA VAL A 198 -4.25 -6.86 -8.07
C VAL A 198 -4.96 -5.71 -8.75
N ARG A 199 -5.46 -5.97 -9.96
CA ARG A 199 -6.23 -4.98 -10.74
C ARG A 199 -7.68 -4.87 -10.28
N GLU A 200 -8.19 -5.94 -9.69
CA GLU A 200 -9.58 -6.09 -9.24
C GLU A 200 -9.59 -6.46 -7.76
N SER A 201 -10.57 -5.91 -7.05
CA SER A 201 -10.78 -6.19 -5.64
C SER A 201 -11.41 -7.58 -5.46
N PRO A 202 -11.11 -8.31 -4.37
CA PRO A 202 -10.31 -7.89 -3.23
C PRO A 202 -8.84 -8.34 -3.31
N THR A 203 -7.95 -7.57 -2.68
CA THR A 203 -6.51 -7.88 -2.61
C THR A 203 -6.23 -8.89 -1.49
N PRO A 204 -5.49 -9.99 -1.77
CA PRO A 204 -5.13 -10.96 -0.75
C PRO A 204 -4.07 -10.42 0.23
N ILE A 205 -4.19 -10.84 1.49
CA ILE A 205 -3.24 -10.56 2.58
C ILE A 205 -2.64 -11.87 3.06
N PHE A 206 -1.32 -11.92 3.14
CA PHE A 206 -0.57 -13.08 3.61
C PHE A 206 0.33 -12.74 4.81
N ALA A 207 0.75 -13.78 5.53
CA ALA A 207 1.77 -13.68 6.58
C ALA A 207 2.92 -14.66 6.36
N LEU A 208 4.15 -14.14 6.41
CA LEU A 208 5.37 -14.90 6.54
C LEU A 208 5.87 -14.85 7.98
N THR A 209 5.87 -15.99 8.68
CA THR A 209 6.43 -16.05 10.03
C THR A 209 7.94 -15.95 10.00
N LEU A 210 8.48 -15.04 10.81
CA LEU A 210 9.90 -14.84 11.00
C LEU A 210 10.32 -15.39 12.36
N LYS A 211 10.50 -16.72 12.42
CA LYS A 211 11.12 -17.34 13.60
C LYS A 211 12.53 -16.78 13.78
N ALA A 212 12.83 -16.32 14.99
CA ALA A 212 14.13 -15.74 15.33
C ALA A 212 15.27 -16.71 14.98
N ASN A 213 16.34 -16.20 14.38
CA ASN A 213 17.62 -16.88 14.08
C ASN A 213 17.64 -18.01 13.04
N GLU A 214 16.52 -18.55 12.55
CA GLU A 214 16.53 -19.75 11.70
C GLU A 214 16.52 -19.48 10.19
N ALA A 215 17.65 -19.52 9.46
CA ALA A 215 17.65 -19.47 7.98
C ALA A 215 16.69 -20.50 7.36
N VAL A 216 15.87 -20.10 6.39
CA VAL A 216 14.99 -21.02 5.62
C VAL A 216 15.56 -21.13 4.21
N PRO A 217 16.14 -22.29 3.83
CA PRO A 217 16.77 -22.47 2.53
C PRO A 217 15.75 -22.66 1.41
N ALA A 218 16.15 -22.36 0.17
CA ALA A 218 15.32 -22.52 -1.03
C ALA A 218 14.78 -23.94 -1.24
N SER A 219 15.50 -24.96 -0.74
CA SER A 219 15.11 -26.36 -0.84
C SER A 219 13.97 -26.77 0.12
N LYS A 220 13.67 -25.94 1.12
CA LYS A 220 12.61 -26.17 2.12
C LYS A 220 11.88 -24.86 2.42
N PRO A 221 11.22 -24.24 1.43
CA PRO A 221 10.51 -23.00 1.65
C PRO A 221 9.30 -23.24 2.55
N VAL A 222 8.91 -22.23 3.32
CA VAL A 222 7.71 -22.29 4.17
C VAL A 222 6.50 -21.72 3.43
N PRO A 223 5.32 -22.34 3.49
CA PRO A 223 4.13 -21.76 2.89
C PRO A 223 3.68 -20.52 3.68
N LEU A 224 3.28 -19.47 2.96
CA LEU A 224 2.61 -18.33 3.57
C LEU A 224 1.25 -18.73 4.13
N ARG A 225 0.83 -18.05 5.20
CA ARG A 225 -0.53 -18.17 5.73
C ARG A 225 -1.41 -17.07 5.14
N THR A 226 -2.53 -17.44 4.54
CA THR A 226 -3.58 -16.48 4.13
C THR A 226 -4.24 -15.90 5.37
N LEU A 227 -4.32 -14.57 5.43
CA LEU A 227 -4.94 -13.85 6.55
C LEU A 227 -6.35 -13.38 6.24
N GLY A 228 -6.59 -12.94 5.01
CA GLY A 228 -7.83 -12.29 4.61
C GLY A 228 -7.62 -11.49 3.34
N THR A 229 -8.46 -10.47 3.15
CA THR A 229 -8.39 -9.59 1.99
C THR A 229 -8.71 -8.14 2.36
N VAL A 230 -8.31 -7.20 1.50
CA VAL A 230 -8.64 -5.77 1.62
C VAL A 230 -9.20 -5.24 0.31
N SER A 231 -10.10 -4.25 0.38
CA SER A 231 -10.77 -3.73 -0.81
C SER A 231 -9.84 -2.91 -1.72
N ALA A 232 -8.76 -2.34 -1.18
CA ALA A 232 -7.76 -1.58 -1.93
C ALA A 232 -7.14 -2.44 -3.04
N THR A 233 -6.94 -1.87 -4.22
CA THR A 233 -6.32 -2.54 -5.40
C THR A 233 -5.07 -1.78 -5.82
N ARG A 234 -4.20 -2.37 -6.65
CA ARG A 234 -2.95 -1.74 -7.11
C ARG A 234 -2.12 -1.18 -5.95
N ILE A 235 -1.99 -1.97 -4.89
CA ILE A 235 -1.12 -1.63 -3.78
C ILE A 235 0.31 -1.69 -4.29
N THR A 236 1.07 -0.62 -4.07
CA THR A 236 2.48 -0.46 -4.43
C THR A 236 3.38 -0.30 -3.21
N GLY A 237 2.80 -0.07 -2.04
CA GLY A 237 3.58 0.01 -0.81
C GLY A 237 2.69 -0.07 0.42
N ALA A 238 3.29 -0.39 1.55
CA ALA A 238 2.62 -0.43 2.84
C ALA A 238 3.54 0.12 3.93
N ALA A 239 2.95 0.72 4.97
CA ALA A 239 3.70 1.26 6.10
C ALA A 239 2.97 1.02 7.41
N LEU A 240 3.68 0.50 8.40
CA LEU A 240 3.16 0.25 9.74
C LEU A 240 3.89 1.14 10.74
N THR A 241 3.13 1.89 11.53
CA THR A 241 3.71 2.68 12.63
C THR A 241 4.48 1.80 13.63
N PRO A 242 5.49 2.32 14.35
CA PRO A 242 6.23 1.53 15.34
C PRO A 242 5.34 0.91 16.43
N ALA A 243 4.26 1.60 16.82
CA ALA A 243 3.27 1.10 17.78
C ALA A 243 2.37 -0.01 17.20
N ARG A 244 2.38 -0.21 15.87
CA ARG A 244 1.58 -1.19 15.13
C ARG A 244 0.07 -0.98 15.25
N ASP A 245 -0.34 0.27 15.50
CA ASP A 245 -1.73 0.69 15.66
C ASP A 245 -2.27 1.43 14.43
N ARG A 246 -1.40 1.73 13.46
CA ARG A 246 -1.80 2.35 12.18
C ARG A 246 -1.07 1.74 11.00
N LEU A 247 -1.84 1.35 10.00
CA LEU A 247 -1.37 0.84 8.71
C LEU A 247 -1.75 1.83 7.61
N ALA A 248 -0.81 2.11 6.72
CA ALA A 248 -1.06 2.75 5.44
C ALA A 248 -0.85 1.74 4.31
N LEU A 249 -1.72 1.74 3.31
CA LEU A 249 -1.53 1.05 2.03
C LEU A 249 -1.54 2.12 0.94
N CYS A 250 -0.46 2.24 0.18
CA CYS A 250 -0.35 3.18 -0.91
C CYS A 250 -0.56 2.49 -2.26
N THR A 251 -1.07 3.28 -3.18
CA THR A 251 -1.36 2.95 -4.58
C THR A 251 -0.88 4.14 -5.41
N TYR A 252 -0.94 4.03 -6.74
CA TYR A 252 -0.47 5.10 -7.63
C TYR A 252 -1.05 6.49 -7.36
N ASP A 253 -2.29 6.60 -6.88
CA ASP A 253 -2.98 7.88 -6.66
C ASP A 253 -3.71 7.98 -5.31
N ARG A 254 -3.54 7.00 -4.41
CA ARG A 254 -4.21 6.98 -3.09
C ARG A 254 -3.37 6.40 -1.97
N ALA A 255 -3.59 6.90 -0.76
CA ALA A 255 -3.22 6.25 0.50
C ALA A 255 -4.48 5.83 1.28
N TRP A 256 -4.54 4.57 1.69
CA TRP A 256 -5.60 3.99 2.51
C TRP A 256 -5.09 3.80 3.93
N LEU A 257 -5.79 4.36 4.92
CA LEU A 257 -5.31 4.45 6.28
C LEU A 257 -6.23 3.69 7.23
N PHE A 258 -5.65 2.78 7.99
CA PHE A 258 -6.35 1.88 8.88
C PHE A 258 -5.87 2.06 10.32
N GLU A 259 -6.79 1.99 11.28
CA GLU A 259 -6.46 1.90 12.71
C GLU A 259 -6.55 0.44 13.17
N LEU A 260 -5.42 -0.13 13.57
CA LEU A 260 -5.30 -1.53 13.96
C LEU A 260 -5.46 -1.72 15.48
N ARG A 261 -5.94 -2.91 15.85
CA ARG A 261 -5.97 -3.41 17.22
C ARG A 261 -4.81 -4.38 17.48
N ALA A 262 -4.50 -4.62 18.75
CA ALA A 262 -3.43 -5.53 19.14
C ALA A 262 -3.65 -6.98 18.63
N ASP A 263 -4.90 -7.39 18.50
CA ASP A 263 -5.37 -8.69 18.03
C ASP A 263 -6.02 -8.62 16.64
N GLU A 264 -5.60 -7.67 15.80
CA GLU A 264 -6.31 -7.38 14.55
C GLU A 264 -6.61 -8.62 13.70
N ASP A 265 -7.87 -8.72 13.29
CA ASP A 265 -8.36 -9.73 12.35
C ASP A 265 -8.36 -9.16 10.94
N PHE A 266 -7.35 -9.53 10.17
CA PHE A 266 -7.17 -9.11 8.78
C PHE A 266 -8.26 -9.66 7.83
N GLN A 267 -9.15 -10.56 8.26
CA GLN A 267 -10.36 -10.89 7.48
C GLN A 267 -11.35 -9.73 7.40
N GLN A 268 -11.24 -8.75 8.30
CA GLN A 268 -12.15 -7.62 8.40
C GLN A 268 -11.40 -6.28 8.32
N LEU A 269 -10.23 -6.25 7.66
CA LEU A 269 -9.37 -5.05 7.62
C LEU A 269 -10.12 -3.80 7.11
N ASP A 270 -11.01 -3.94 6.13
CA ASP A 270 -11.81 -2.82 5.62
C ASP A 270 -12.68 -2.14 6.70
N ARG A 271 -13.06 -2.85 7.78
CA ARG A 271 -13.79 -2.25 8.92
C ARG A 271 -12.92 -1.32 9.77
N ARG A 272 -11.60 -1.33 9.54
CA ARG A 272 -10.62 -0.45 10.19
C ARG A 272 -10.22 0.74 9.34
N LEU A 273 -10.73 0.84 8.11
CA LEU A 273 -10.44 1.96 7.24
C LEU A 273 -10.98 3.25 7.87
N VAL A 274 -10.08 4.19 8.12
CA VAL A 274 -10.42 5.51 8.68
C VAL A 274 -10.49 6.55 7.57
N HIS A 275 -9.51 6.55 6.66
CA HIS A 275 -9.45 7.52 5.57
C HIS A 275 -8.89 6.90 4.29
N THR A 276 -9.39 7.40 3.16
CA THR A 276 -8.72 7.25 1.87
C THR A 276 -8.37 8.65 1.38
N ILE A 277 -7.09 8.89 1.17
CA ILE A 277 -6.57 10.15 0.67
C ILE A 277 -6.23 9.96 -0.80
N ARG A 278 -6.86 10.73 -1.68
CA ARG A 278 -6.54 10.74 -3.11
C ARG A 278 -5.63 11.92 -3.44
N PHE A 279 -4.68 11.71 -4.33
CA PHE A 279 -3.77 12.73 -4.85
C PHE A 279 -3.58 12.58 -6.36
N ALA A 280 -2.78 13.46 -6.97
CA ALA A 280 -2.49 13.36 -8.40
C ALA A 280 -1.81 12.02 -8.72
N PRO A 281 -2.06 11.40 -9.89
CA PRO A 281 -1.47 10.12 -10.26
C PRO A 281 0.02 10.32 -10.58
N THR A 282 0.85 10.32 -9.54
CA THR A 282 2.31 10.50 -9.63
C THR A 282 3.05 9.16 -9.63
N GLN A 283 2.32 8.06 -9.67
CA GLN A 283 2.85 6.70 -9.62
C GLN A 283 3.72 6.47 -8.38
N ILE A 284 3.07 6.49 -7.22
CA ILE A 284 3.71 6.16 -5.94
C ILE A 284 4.10 4.69 -5.94
N GLU A 285 5.35 4.42 -5.58
CA GLU A 285 5.99 3.10 -5.53
C GLU A 285 6.36 2.67 -4.11
N GLY A 286 6.14 3.52 -3.11
CA GLY A 286 6.42 3.15 -1.72
C GLY A 286 5.96 4.22 -0.73
N CYS A 287 5.78 3.82 0.52
CA CYS A 287 5.40 4.73 1.59
C CYS A 287 6.02 4.35 2.93
N GLU A 288 6.22 5.33 3.80
CA GLU A 288 6.71 5.08 5.16
C GLU A 288 6.24 6.15 6.15
N TRP A 289 6.01 5.74 7.40
CA TRP A 289 5.67 6.66 8.48
C TRP A 289 6.90 7.40 9.02
N ASP A 290 6.81 8.73 9.07
CA ASP A 290 7.74 9.60 9.77
C ASP A 290 7.02 10.39 10.88
N GLY A 291 6.98 9.80 12.07
CA GLY A 291 6.20 10.32 13.19
C GLY A 291 4.71 10.26 12.86
N LYS A 292 4.08 11.44 12.72
CA LYS A 292 2.65 11.55 12.34
C LYS A 292 2.45 11.76 10.83
N ARG A 293 3.51 11.82 10.04
CA ARG A 293 3.45 12.12 8.61
C ARG A 293 3.68 10.84 7.81
N LEU A 294 3.02 10.72 6.66
CA LEU A 294 3.27 9.64 5.72
C LEU A 294 4.13 10.21 4.58
N LEU A 295 5.33 9.65 4.42
CA LEU A 295 6.25 9.94 3.34
C LEU A 295 5.94 8.96 2.19
N LEU A 296 6.01 9.43 0.95
CA LEU A 296 5.77 8.66 -0.26
C LEU A 296 6.96 8.83 -1.20
N VAL A 297 7.30 7.78 -1.94
CA VAL A 297 8.27 7.81 -3.04
C VAL A 297 7.56 7.45 -4.35
N SER A 298 7.90 8.14 -5.42
CA SER A 298 7.36 7.90 -6.77
C SER A 298 8.42 7.50 -7.77
N GLU A 299 7.96 6.87 -8.86
CA GLU A 299 8.79 6.52 -10.03
C GLU A 299 9.56 7.73 -10.59
N ASP A 300 8.98 8.93 -10.56
CA ASP A 300 9.63 10.16 -11.05
C ASP A 300 10.75 10.72 -10.14
N ARG A 301 11.11 9.96 -9.10
CA ARG A 301 12.08 10.24 -8.03
C ARG A 301 11.64 11.26 -6.99
N SER A 302 10.42 11.77 -7.06
CA SER A 302 9.94 12.74 -6.08
C SER A 302 9.66 12.07 -4.74
N LEU A 303 9.98 12.79 -3.66
CA LEU A 303 9.54 12.43 -2.31
C LEU A 303 8.42 13.37 -1.93
N TYR A 304 7.30 12.78 -1.53
CA TYR A 304 6.11 13.52 -1.12
C TYR A 304 5.78 13.27 0.34
N GLU A 305 5.07 14.20 0.93
CA GLU A 305 4.45 14.04 2.23
C GLU A 305 2.96 14.33 2.10
N ILE A 306 2.12 13.49 2.71
CA ILE A 306 0.69 13.78 2.84
C ILE A 306 0.48 14.96 3.79
N VAL A 307 -0.17 16.02 3.30
CA VAL A 307 -0.69 17.10 4.15
C VAL A 307 -2.06 16.68 4.67
N TRP A 308 -2.12 16.40 5.97
CA TRP A 308 -3.36 16.03 6.65
C TRP A 308 -4.38 17.18 6.57
N PRO A 309 -5.63 16.93 6.14
CA PRO A 309 -6.70 17.89 6.35
C PRO A 309 -6.82 18.16 7.86
N LYS A 310 -7.08 19.43 8.20
CA LYS A 310 -7.19 19.89 9.59
C LYS A 310 -8.46 19.38 10.26
#